data_AF-A0A2N5F3T7-F1
#
_entry.id   AF-A0A2N5F3T7-F1
#
_cell.length_a   1.000
_cell.length_b   1.000
_cell.length_c   1.000
_cell.angle_alpha   90.00
_cell.angle_beta   90.00
_cell.angle_gamma   90.00
#
_symmetry.space_group_name_H-M   'P 1'
#
loop_
_entity.id
_entity.type
_entity.pdbx_description
1 polymer ?
#
loop_
_entity_poly.entity_id
_entity_poly.type
_entity_poly.pdbx_seq_one_letter_code
_entity_poly.pdbx_strand_id
1 'polypeptide(L)'
;MPWRHSMTNLLTPAISPSALSLNTLQRSSADQPNDATQETNDPVIAAFERARENTGIVSSHLLPLQKVAAQTNSIIGIRPVENVATGLIEAGHPTKDFHIKGKSANWGPQAGLICTDQAFSKLEKFKDDAPEKVTNANKQIQACISDGHAVATPLKVPRSRLDELMKLGLINELATKEHGGTLSFTAQGPSQHLYAFEGRRTSPLEDSYFISHQGKPVDVLAKHVGKDAITADYDLHMVAPHISDLGPQDRLPVPDIAHSVFTTRVDHYRQQQPDPRAFLVPEALRADYESAEHFYQKENPDLGNATPRIEQMIRLINDRLVTPPSEERVVHHNADSGSYVTDVSANYPATFFLPTKLGRFDEICIINDSKEMAELIRTAKDSGYHVPLNPLWESEVVSIKRTGFTHAQERLASA
;
A
#
# COMPACT_ATOMS: atom_id res chain seq x y z
N MET A 1 -22.12 11.91 19.98
CA MET A 1 -23.20 10.99 19.55
C MET A 1 -22.82 9.57 19.97
N PRO A 2 -23.71 8.77 20.57
CA PRO A 2 -23.31 7.55 21.25
C PRO A 2 -23.39 6.34 20.31
N TRP A 3 -22.27 5.96 19.70
CA TRP A 3 -22.12 4.64 19.09
C TRP A 3 -21.65 3.65 20.16
N ARG A 4 -22.59 3.16 20.96
CA ARG A 4 -22.43 1.91 21.70
C ARG A 4 -23.34 0.87 21.05
N HIS A 5 -22.82 0.14 20.08
CA HIS A 5 -23.41 -1.13 19.64
C HIS A 5 -22.30 -2.19 19.60
N SER A 6 -22.68 -3.40 20.00
CA SER A 6 -21.86 -4.59 20.23
C SER A 6 -20.78 -4.83 19.17
N MET A 7 -19.51 -4.81 19.58
CA MET A 7 -18.30 -5.03 18.77
C MET A 7 -18.07 -6.51 18.39
N THR A 8 -19.05 -7.17 17.78
CA THR A 8 -18.92 -8.62 17.46
C THR A 8 -19.33 -9.08 16.07
N ASN A 9 -19.74 -8.22 15.13
CA ASN A 9 -19.88 -8.63 13.72
C ASN A 9 -19.74 -7.44 12.75
N LEU A 10 -18.50 -7.13 12.35
CA LEU A 10 -18.20 -6.15 11.29
C LEU A 10 -18.20 -6.76 9.88
N LEU A 11 -18.48 -8.06 9.76
CA LEU A 11 -18.59 -8.71 8.46
C LEU A 11 -19.89 -8.25 7.78
N THR A 12 -19.76 -7.49 6.70
CA THR A 12 -20.86 -7.09 5.83
C THR A 12 -21.04 -8.11 4.70
N PRO A 13 -22.22 -8.17 4.06
CA PRO A 13 -22.45 -9.09 2.94
C PRO A 13 -21.42 -8.97 1.80
N ALA A 14 -20.76 -7.82 1.66
CA ALA A 14 -19.72 -7.61 0.65
C ALA A 14 -18.40 -8.35 0.95
N ILE A 15 -18.14 -8.74 2.21
CA ILE A 15 -16.89 -9.39 2.65
C ILE A 15 -17.12 -10.69 3.42
N SER A 16 -18.38 -11.06 3.71
CA SER A 16 -18.73 -12.35 4.31
C SER A 16 -18.54 -13.49 3.30
N PRO A 17 -17.83 -14.57 3.65
CA PRO A 17 -17.73 -15.74 2.79
C PRO A 17 -19.07 -16.48 2.73
N SER A 18 -19.44 -16.98 1.55
CA SER A 18 -20.61 -17.84 1.41
C SER A 18 -20.38 -19.20 2.07
N ALA A 19 -21.45 -19.95 2.32
CA ALA A 19 -21.34 -21.32 2.82
C ALA A 19 -20.51 -22.22 1.89
N LEU A 20 -20.61 -22.00 0.57
CA LEU A 20 -19.79 -22.72 -0.42
C LEU A 20 -18.30 -22.37 -0.26
N SER A 21 -17.99 -21.09 -0.06
CA SER A 21 -16.63 -20.60 0.19
C SER A 21 -16.00 -21.25 1.42
N LEU A 22 -16.73 -21.26 2.55
CA LEU A 22 -16.28 -21.86 3.80
C LEU A 22 -16.06 -23.37 3.67
N ASN A 23 -16.96 -24.07 2.97
CA ASN A 23 -16.82 -25.51 2.73
C ASN A 23 -15.57 -25.82 1.89
N THR A 24 -15.27 -25.00 0.87
CA THR A 24 -14.05 -25.16 0.07
C THR A 24 -12.80 -24.93 0.92
N LEU A 25 -12.78 -23.85 1.72
CA LEU A 25 -11.66 -23.54 2.59
C LEU A 25 -11.37 -24.67 3.59
N GLN A 26 -12.41 -25.22 4.22
CA GLN A 26 -12.27 -26.35 5.15
C GLN A 26 -11.70 -27.61 4.50
N ARG A 27 -12.09 -27.91 3.26
CA ARG A 27 -11.53 -29.05 2.49
C ARG A 27 -10.07 -28.83 2.16
N SER A 28 -9.70 -27.64 1.70
CA SER A 28 -8.31 -27.29 1.39
C SER A 28 -7.40 -27.38 2.61
N SER A 29 -7.90 -27.05 3.80
CA SER A 29 -7.15 -27.24 5.06
C SER A 29 -7.03 -28.71 5.48
N ALA A 30 -7.98 -29.57 5.12
CA ALA A 30 -7.97 -31.00 5.46
C ALA A 30 -7.08 -31.84 4.54
N ASP A 31 -6.87 -31.42 3.29
CA ASP A 31 -6.03 -32.11 2.30
C ASP A 31 -4.52 -31.80 2.44
N GLN A 32 -4.12 -30.97 3.42
CA GLN A 32 -2.72 -30.72 3.75
C GLN A 32 -2.14 -31.93 4.51
N PRO A 33 -1.01 -32.53 4.07
CA PRO A 33 -0.44 -33.70 4.73
C PRO A 33 -0.03 -33.38 6.17
N ASN A 34 -0.62 -34.08 7.14
CA ASN A 34 -0.16 -34.10 8.53
C ASN A 34 1.16 -34.87 8.60
N ASP A 35 2.29 -34.16 8.58
CA ASP A 35 3.58 -34.78 8.85
C ASP A 35 3.68 -35.05 10.36
N ALA A 36 3.58 -36.33 10.75
CA ALA A 36 3.31 -36.80 12.12
C ALA A 36 4.51 -36.66 13.09
N THR A 37 5.43 -35.73 12.84
CA THR A 37 6.64 -35.50 13.66
C THR A 37 6.93 -34.04 13.99
N GLN A 38 6.06 -33.09 13.65
CA GLN A 38 6.26 -31.69 14.04
C GLN A 38 5.68 -31.40 15.44
N GLU A 39 6.57 -31.10 16.38
CA GLU A 39 6.25 -30.41 17.64
C GLU A 39 5.32 -29.22 17.36
N THR A 40 4.15 -29.21 18.01
CA THR A 40 3.25 -28.10 18.45
C THR A 40 3.39 -26.65 17.90
N ASN A 41 3.94 -26.42 16.72
CA ASN A 41 4.13 -25.10 16.15
C ASN A 41 3.03 -24.83 15.13
N ASP A 42 2.12 -23.92 15.48
CA ASP A 42 1.11 -23.38 14.57
C ASP A 42 1.78 -22.86 13.28
N PRO A 43 1.43 -23.37 12.08
CA PRO A 43 2.09 -23.02 10.82
C PRO A 43 1.99 -21.52 10.52
N VAL A 44 0.92 -20.85 10.96
CA VAL A 44 0.75 -19.41 10.81
C VAL A 44 1.74 -18.66 11.69
N ILE A 45 2.02 -19.15 12.90
CA ILE A 45 3.05 -18.57 13.78
C ILE A 45 4.45 -18.76 13.17
N ALA A 46 4.73 -19.92 12.58
CA ALA A 46 6.00 -20.13 11.89
C ALA A 46 6.15 -19.18 10.67
N ALA A 47 5.08 -18.94 9.92
CA ALA A 47 5.05 -17.99 8.81
C ALA A 47 5.24 -16.54 9.29
N PHE A 48 4.59 -16.16 10.40
CA PHE A 48 4.76 -14.88 11.07
C PHE A 48 6.24 -14.62 11.45
N GLU A 49 6.89 -15.58 12.10
CA GLU A 49 8.30 -15.44 12.51
C GLU A 49 9.25 -15.23 11.32
N ARG A 50 8.97 -15.86 10.17
CA ARG A 50 9.75 -15.64 8.93
C ARG A 50 9.51 -14.27 8.30
N ALA A 51 8.29 -13.76 8.37
CA ALA A 51 7.89 -12.54 7.68
C ALA A 51 8.20 -11.26 8.48
N ARG A 52 8.13 -11.30 9.81
CA ARG A 52 8.06 -10.09 10.66
C ARG A 52 9.22 -9.11 10.51
N GLU A 53 10.42 -9.61 10.20
CA GLU A 53 11.63 -8.75 10.07
C GLU A 53 11.77 -8.13 8.66
N ASN A 54 11.00 -8.60 7.67
CA ASN A 54 11.23 -8.29 6.25
C ASN A 54 10.03 -7.59 5.57
N THR A 55 8.91 -7.41 6.28
CA THR A 55 7.64 -6.92 5.71
C THR A 55 7.50 -5.39 5.70
N GLY A 56 8.12 -4.70 6.66
CA GLY A 56 7.85 -3.28 6.97
C GLY A 56 6.47 -3.02 7.61
N ILE A 57 5.59 -4.02 7.69
CA ILE A 57 4.34 -3.96 8.47
C ILE A 57 4.68 -4.16 9.95
N VAL A 58 4.08 -3.37 10.83
CA VAL A 58 4.18 -3.51 12.29
C VAL A 58 3.86 -4.95 12.69
N SER A 59 4.77 -5.59 13.43
CA SER A 59 4.66 -7.02 13.79
C SER A 59 3.33 -7.38 14.44
N SER A 60 2.81 -6.53 15.34
CA SER A 60 1.52 -6.76 16.00
C SER A 60 0.32 -6.75 15.03
N HIS A 61 0.47 -6.22 13.80
CA HIS A 61 -0.57 -6.15 12.78
C HIS A 61 -0.62 -7.40 11.88
N LEU A 62 0.44 -8.20 11.82
CA LEU A 62 0.54 -9.34 10.89
C LEU A 62 -0.48 -10.45 11.17
N LEU A 63 -0.59 -10.90 12.41
CA LEU A 63 -1.57 -11.94 12.78
C LEU A 63 -3.02 -11.46 12.66
N PRO A 64 -3.39 -10.23 13.08
CA PRO A 64 -4.70 -9.66 12.76
C PRO A 64 -5.02 -9.62 11.26
N LEU A 65 -4.08 -9.21 10.40
CA LEU A 65 -4.28 -9.21 8.94
C LEU A 65 -4.50 -10.62 8.39
N GLN A 66 -3.72 -11.59 8.85
CA GLN A 66 -3.92 -13.00 8.49
C GLN A 66 -5.31 -13.50 8.91
N LYS A 67 -5.76 -13.14 10.12
CA LYS A 67 -7.12 -13.48 10.58
C LYS A 67 -8.20 -12.85 9.71
N VAL A 68 -8.00 -11.62 9.22
CA VAL A 68 -8.93 -10.98 8.27
C VAL A 68 -8.99 -11.77 6.95
N ALA A 69 -7.84 -12.16 6.40
CA ALA A 69 -7.77 -12.99 5.19
C ALA A 69 -8.54 -14.31 5.37
N ALA A 70 -8.29 -15.03 6.46
CA ALA A 70 -8.99 -16.28 6.79
C ALA A 70 -10.50 -16.09 7.01
N GLN A 71 -10.92 -15.06 7.76
CA GLN A 71 -12.34 -14.79 8.05
C GLN A 71 -13.15 -14.41 6.81
N THR A 72 -12.51 -13.75 5.85
CA THR A 72 -13.16 -13.27 4.61
C THR A 72 -12.94 -14.21 3.43
N ASN A 73 -12.25 -15.34 3.65
CA ASN A 73 -11.75 -16.24 2.61
C ASN A 73 -11.21 -15.50 1.38
N SER A 74 -10.36 -14.51 1.64
CA SER A 74 -9.81 -13.62 0.62
C SER A 74 -8.31 -13.50 0.80
N ILE A 75 -7.57 -13.53 -0.30
CA ILE A 75 -6.14 -13.19 -0.30
C ILE A 75 -6.02 -11.68 -0.20
N ILE A 76 -5.16 -11.19 0.70
CA ILE A 76 -4.89 -9.76 0.89
C ILE A 76 -3.41 -9.54 0.65
N GLY A 77 -3.07 -8.68 -0.31
CA GLY A 77 -1.70 -8.23 -0.55
C GLY A 77 -1.51 -6.80 -0.06
N ILE A 78 -0.39 -6.52 0.60
CA ILE A 78 0.07 -5.18 0.98
C ILE A 78 1.42 -4.93 0.30
N ARG A 79 1.53 -3.76 -0.33
CA ARG A 79 2.76 -3.30 -1.00
C ARG A 79 3.90 -3.08 0.00
N PRO A 80 5.15 -2.97 -0.46
CA PRO A 80 6.28 -2.70 0.42
C PRO A 80 6.03 -1.48 1.31
N VAL A 81 6.20 -1.67 2.61
CA VAL A 81 6.23 -0.58 3.60
C VAL A 81 7.70 -0.36 3.97
N GLU A 82 8.16 0.90 3.98
CA GLU A 82 9.53 1.17 4.38
C GLU A 82 9.71 0.93 5.88
N ASN A 83 10.71 0.13 6.29
CA ASN A 83 10.97 -0.22 7.69
C ASN A 83 11.08 1.00 8.62
N VAL A 84 11.52 2.14 8.08
CA VAL A 84 11.62 3.38 8.85
C VAL A 84 10.26 3.97 9.22
N ALA A 85 9.20 3.69 8.46
CA ALA A 85 7.83 4.06 8.79
C ALA A 85 7.22 3.12 9.83
N THR A 86 7.64 1.86 9.89
CA THR A 86 7.11 0.85 10.82
C THR A 86 7.12 1.32 12.27
N GLY A 87 8.25 1.83 12.75
CA GLY A 87 8.36 2.34 14.13
C GLY A 87 7.49 3.57 14.39
N LEU A 88 7.22 4.40 13.37
CA LEU A 88 6.32 5.55 13.48
C LEU A 88 4.85 5.10 13.56
N ILE A 89 4.46 4.13 12.74
CA ILE A 89 3.11 3.54 12.77
C ILE A 89 2.88 2.84 14.11
N GLU A 90 3.85 2.08 14.61
CA GLU A 90 3.79 1.43 15.93
C GLU A 90 3.69 2.45 17.07
N ALA A 91 4.36 3.60 16.95
CA ALA A 91 4.25 4.71 17.88
C ALA A 91 2.93 5.51 17.76
N GLY A 92 2.05 5.16 16.82
CA GLY A 92 0.73 5.76 16.65
C GLY A 92 0.71 7.05 15.82
N HIS A 93 1.73 7.28 14.99
CA HIS A 93 1.70 8.42 14.07
C HIS A 93 0.54 8.31 13.06
N PRO A 94 -0.08 9.44 12.68
CA PRO A 94 -1.06 9.45 11.60
C PRO A 94 -0.41 8.99 10.30
N THR A 95 -1.10 8.18 9.50
CA THR A 95 -0.64 7.81 8.17
C THR A 95 -1.33 8.64 7.10
N LYS A 96 -0.68 8.82 5.94
CA LYS A 96 -1.17 9.65 4.85
C LYS A 96 -2.46 9.09 4.26
N ASP A 97 -3.42 9.95 3.96
CA ASP A 97 -4.65 9.55 3.25
C ASP A 97 -4.49 9.70 1.74
N PHE A 98 -5.57 9.44 1.01
CA PHE A 98 -5.60 9.53 -0.45
C PHE A 98 -5.23 10.93 -0.97
N HIS A 99 -5.48 12.01 -0.24
CA HIS A 99 -5.26 13.38 -0.72
C HIS A 99 -3.80 13.82 -0.58
N ILE A 100 -3.02 13.14 0.26
CA ILE A 100 -1.60 13.44 0.49
C ILE A 100 -0.72 12.66 -0.51
N LYS A 101 -0.38 13.30 -1.62
CA LYS A 101 0.43 12.69 -2.71
C LYS A 101 1.96 12.77 -2.49
N GLY A 102 2.39 13.41 -1.41
CA GLY A 102 3.80 13.56 -1.04
C GLY A 102 4.52 12.22 -0.87
N LYS A 103 5.80 12.17 -1.23
CA LYS A 103 6.63 10.99 -0.97
C LYS A 103 7.24 11.08 0.43
N SER A 104 7.34 9.94 1.10
CA SER A 104 8.08 9.83 2.37
C SER A 104 9.58 10.04 2.16
N ALA A 105 10.24 10.52 3.20
CA ALA A 105 11.69 10.49 3.27
C ALA A 105 12.19 9.11 3.71
N ASN A 106 13.33 8.69 3.17
CA ASN A 106 14.00 7.43 3.52
C ASN A 106 15.43 7.67 4.03
N TRP A 107 15.74 8.90 4.46
CA TRP A 107 17.06 9.30 4.92
C TRP A 107 16.96 10.46 5.91
N GLY A 108 18.00 10.65 6.72
CA GLY A 108 18.10 11.77 7.65
C GLY A 108 17.12 11.74 8.83
N PRO A 109 17.05 12.83 9.61
CA PRO A 109 16.18 12.94 10.78
C PRO A 109 14.69 12.86 10.44
N GLN A 110 14.33 13.20 9.20
CA GLN A 110 12.96 13.19 8.68
C GLN A 110 12.49 11.82 8.20
N ALA A 111 13.34 10.80 8.22
CA ALA A 111 13.05 9.51 7.60
C ALA A 111 11.76 8.87 8.16
N GLY A 112 10.92 8.39 7.25
CA GLY A 112 9.59 7.86 7.51
C GLY A 112 8.46 8.90 7.45
N LEU A 113 8.76 10.21 7.39
CA LEU A 113 7.77 11.28 7.39
C LEU A 113 7.58 11.91 6.01
N ILE A 114 6.49 12.67 5.84
CA ILE A 114 6.21 13.43 4.62
C ILE A 114 6.72 14.88 4.77
N CYS A 115 7.81 15.20 4.08
CA CYS A 115 8.39 16.55 4.11
C CYS A 115 7.59 17.55 3.27
N THR A 116 7.55 18.80 3.73
CA THR A 116 6.94 19.89 2.95
C THR A 116 7.76 20.25 1.71
N ASP A 117 9.09 20.18 1.85
CA ASP A 117 10.03 20.23 0.74
C ASP A 117 10.48 18.80 0.39
N GLN A 118 10.07 18.36 -0.80
CA GLN A 118 10.33 17.04 -1.35
C GLN A 118 11.79 16.84 -1.76
N ALA A 119 12.64 17.87 -1.71
CA ALA A 119 14.09 17.70 -1.74
C ALA A 119 14.63 16.96 -0.49
N PHE A 120 13.86 16.91 0.61
CA PHE A 120 14.17 16.10 1.81
C PHE A 120 13.49 14.72 1.80
N SER A 121 12.76 14.35 0.74
CA SER A 121 12.16 13.03 0.60
C SER A 121 13.05 12.07 -0.18
N LYS A 122 12.55 10.87 -0.51
CA LYS A 122 13.24 9.93 -1.44
C LYS A 122 13.44 10.50 -2.85
N LEU A 123 12.78 11.62 -3.17
CA LEU A 123 12.95 12.33 -4.43
C LEU A 123 14.23 13.18 -4.49
N GLU A 124 14.99 13.28 -3.39
CA GLU A 124 16.26 14.01 -3.33
C GLU A 124 17.23 13.63 -4.46
N LYS A 125 17.27 12.35 -4.85
CA LYS A 125 18.08 11.86 -5.99
C LYS A 125 17.78 12.52 -7.33
N PHE A 126 16.61 13.15 -7.47
CA PHE A 126 16.18 13.83 -8.69
C PHE A 126 16.38 15.34 -8.65
N LYS A 127 16.89 15.91 -7.55
CA LYS A 127 17.00 17.36 -7.39
C LYS A 127 17.84 18.03 -8.48
N ASP A 128 18.86 17.34 -8.99
CA ASP A 128 19.78 17.85 -10.01
C ASP A 128 19.42 17.30 -11.40
N ASP A 129 19.13 15.99 -11.51
CA ASP A 129 18.92 15.30 -12.80
C ASP A 129 17.50 15.46 -13.38
N ALA A 130 16.49 15.64 -12.53
CA ALA A 130 15.08 15.76 -12.93
C ALA A 130 14.30 16.68 -11.95
N PRO A 131 14.72 17.95 -11.82
CA PRO A 131 14.20 18.90 -10.82
C PRO A 131 12.70 19.15 -10.94
N GLU A 132 12.11 18.94 -12.12
CA GLU A 132 10.67 19.03 -12.35
C GLU A 132 9.88 18.01 -11.53
N LYS A 133 10.45 16.83 -11.23
CA LYS A 133 9.79 15.83 -10.36
C LYS A 133 9.64 16.35 -8.94
N VAL A 134 10.71 16.94 -8.39
CA VAL A 134 10.69 17.54 -7.05
C VAL A 134 9.76 18.76 -7.04
N THR A 135 9.84 19.60 -8.07
CA THR A 135 8.98 20.80 -8.21
C THR A 135 7.50 20.44 -8.26
N ASN A 136 7.12 19.42 -9.05
CA ASN A 136 5.73 18.98 -9.16
C ASN A 136 5.23 18.35 -7.86
N ALA A 137 6.07 17.56 -7.18
CA ALA A 137 5.74 17.03 -5.86
C ALA A 137 5.55 18.14 -4.83
N ASN A 138 6.40 19.18 -4.83
CA ASN A 138 6.24 20.36 -3.98
C ASN A 138 4.92 21.11 -4.27
N LYS A 139 4.52 21.24 -5.54
CA LYS A 139 3.20 21.81 -5.88
C LYS A 139 2.04 21.00 -5.31
N GLN A 140 2.11 19.67 -5.36
CA GLN A 140 1.10 18.79 -4.77
C GLN A 140 1.01 18.95 -3.25
N ILE A 141 2.16 19.11 -2.56
CA ILE A 141 2.19 19.41 -1.14
C ILE A 141 1.51 20.75 -0.83
N GLN A 142 1.83 21.81 -1.59
CA GLN A 142 1.23 23.13 -1.37
C GLN A 142 -0.28 23.13 -1.64
N ALA A 143 -0.74 22.40 -2.66
CA ALA A 143 -2.16 22.19 -2.91
C ALA A 143 -2.82 21.45 -1.73
N CYS A 144 -2.25 20.33 -1.29
CA CYS A 144 -2.73 19.57 -0.13
C CYS A 144 -2.88 20.43 1.15
N ILE A 145 -1.93 21.32 1.43
CA ILE A 145 -2.02 22.26 2.55
C ILE A 145 -3.11 23.30 2.31
N SER A 146 -3.18 23.86 1.11
CA SER A 146 -4.17 24.90 0.74
C SER A 146 -5.60 24.38 0.78
N ASP A 147 -5.80 23.12 0.40
CA ASP A 147 -7.09 22.42 0.38
C ASP A 147 -7.49 21.91 1.78
N GLY A 148 -6.61 22.07 2.78
CA GLY A 148 -6.90 21.75 4.18
C GLY A 148 -6.75 20.27 4.55
N HIS A 149 -6.09 19.47 3.71
CA HIS A 149 -5.83 18.05 4.00
C HIS A 149 -4.67 17.83 4.98
N ALA A 150 -3.75 18.79 5.09
CA ALA A 150 -2.64 18.75 6.04
C ALA A 150 -2.16 20.17 6.41
N VAL A 151 -1.30 20.26 7.42
CA VAL A 151 -0.57 21.49 7.78
C VAL A 151 0.92 21.24 7.82
N ALA A 152 1.71 22.27 7.54
CA ALA A 152 3.16 22.25 7.77
C ALA A 152 3.47 22.46 9.26
N THR A 153 4.37 21.66 9.81
CA THR A 153 4.90 21.83 11.17
C THR A 153 6.41 21.58 11.20
N PRO A 154 7.18 22.31 12.02
CA PRO A 154 8.58 22.00 12.25
C PRO A 154 8.79 20.58 12.74
N LEU A 155 9.76 19.90 12.16
CA LEU A 155 10.14 18.54 12.51
C LEU A 155 10.66 18.52 13.96
N LYS A 156 9.90 17.85 14.83
CA LYS A 156 10.27 17.53 16.21
C LYS A 156 10.64 16.06 16.29
N VAL A 157 11.85 15.76 16.75
CA VAL A 157 12.36 14.38 16.87
C VAL A 157 12.84 14.12 18.29
N PRO A 158 12.33 13.08 18.99
CA PRO A 158 12.87 12.67 20.28
C PRO A 158 14.27 12.06 20.14
N ARG A 159 15.09 12.15 21.19
CA ARG A 159 16.45 11.57 21.19
C ARG A 159 16.45 10.09 20.83
N SER A 160 15.51 9.33 21.37
CA SER A 160 15.35 7.90 21.10
C SER A 160 15.20 7.59 19.61
N ARG A 161 14.48 8.44 18.87
CA ARG A 161 14.31 8.30 17.42
C ARG A 161 15.58 8.65 16.66
N LEU A 162 16.34 9.67 17.10
CA LEU A 162 17.66 9.95 16.50
C LEU A 162 18.62 8.76 16.69
N ASP A 163 18.62 8.13 17.87
CA ASP A 163 19.44 6.95 18.14
C ASP A 163 18.99 5.74 17.31
N GLU A 164 17.67 5.56 17.10
CA GLU A 164 17.12 4.55 16.18
C GLU A 164 17.58 4.79 14.74
N LEU A 165 17.42 6.01 14.24
CA LEU A 165 17.84 6.39 12.89
C LEU A 165 19.35 6.22 12.68
N MET A 166 20.17 6.44 13.71
CA MET A 166 21.60 6.15 13.68
C MET A 166 21.87 4.65 13.60
N LYS A 167 21.16 3.81 14.37
CA LYS A 167 21.28 2.34 14.29
C LYS A 167 20.87 1.79 12.92
N LEU A 168 19.87 2.42 12.29
CA LEU A 168 19.42 2.10 10.93
C LEU A 168 20.36 2.64 9.83
N GLY A 169 21.40 3.40 10.19
CA GLY A 169 22.32 4.00 9.23
C GLY A 169 21.76 5.18 8.43
N LEU A 170 20.62 5.75 8.87
CA LEU A 170 19.97 6.90 8.22
C LEU A 170 20.51 8.24 8.74
N ILE A 171 21.23 8.21 9.85
CA ILE A 171 22.10 9.28 10.37
C ILE A 171 23.52 8.72 10.41
N ASN A 172 24.48 9.42 9.80
CA ASN A 172 25.86 8.96 9.67
C ASN A 172 26.69 9.28 10.92
N GLU A 173 26.58 10.51 11.41
CA GLU A 173 27.30 10.97 12.61
C GLU A 173 26.33 11.74 13.51
N LEU A 174 26.37 11.44 14.81
CA LEU A 174 25.54 12.10 15.82
C LEU A 174 26.43 12.54 16.98
N ALA A 175 26.43 13.84 17.28
CA ALA A 175 27.22 14.36 18.39
C ALA A 175 26.80 13.70 19.72
N THR A 176 27.80 13.38 20.55
CA THR A 176 27.58 12.74 21.86
C THR A 176 27.13 13.71 22.93
N LYS A 177 27.34 15.01 22.73
CA LYS A 177 26.95 16.08 23.64
C LYS A 177 26.37 17.25 22.86
N GLU A 178 25.41 17.91 23.48
CA GLU A 178 24.89 19.19 23.02
C GLU A 178 25.92 20.30 23.30
N HIS A 179 25.98 21.29 22.42
CA HIS A 179 26.70 22.53 22.65
C HIS A 179 25.70 23.69 22.64
N GLY A 180 25.52 24.35 23.79
CA GLY A 180 24.55 25.44 23.91
C GLY A 180 23.07 25.03 23.68
N GLY A 181 22.72 23.77 23.92
CA GLY A 181 21.37 23.22 23.68
C GLY A 181 21.10 22.82 22.22
N THR A 182 22.15 22.80 21.39
CA THR A 182 22.11 22.34 20.01
C THR A 182 22.88 21.05 19.85
N LEU A 183 22.26 20.09 19.17
CA LEU A 183 22.83 18.80 18.80
C LEU A 183 23.13 18.80 17.30
N SER A 184 24.39 18.58 16.91
CA SER A 184 24.77 18.53 15.49
C SER A 184 24.89 17.09 15.02
N PHE A 185 24.47 16.84 13.77
CA PHE A 185 24.56 15.52 13.16
C PHE A 185 24.54 15.60 11.63
N THR A 186 24.97 14.53 10.97
CA THR A 186 25.02 14.45 9.50
C THR A 186 24.21 13.27 8.99
N ALA A 187 23.66 13.41 7.79
CA ALA A 187 22.99 12.33 7.09
C ALA A 187 23.24 12.40 5.58
N GLN A 188 23.33 11.23 4.95
CA GLN A 188 23.54 11.10 3.52
C GLN A 188 22.22 10.93 2.79
N GLY A 189 21.97 11.77 1.79
CA GLY A 189 20.80 11.68 0.93
C GLY A 189 20.91 10.57 -0.13
N PRO A 190 19.81 10.19 -0.78
CA PRO A 190 19.77 9.24 -1.89
C PRO A 190 20.80 9.49 -3.00
N SER A 191 21.13 10.75 -3.29
CA SER A 191 22.17 11.19 -4.23
C SER A 191 23.61 10.95 -3.74
N GLN A 192 23.79 10.38 -2.56
CA GLN A 192 25.06 10.24 -1.84
C GLN A 192 25.62 11.56 -1.28
N HIS A 193 24.90 12.68 -1.41
CA HIS A 193 25.31 13.95 -0.82
C HIS A 193 25.18 13.94 0.71
N LEU A 194 26.17 14.50 1.41
CA LEU A 194 26.17 14.61 2.87
C LEU A 194 25.56 15.94 3.31
N TYR A 195 24.59 15.89 4.20
CA TYR A 195 23.89 17.05 4.74
C TYR A 195 24.18 17.20 6.23
N ALA A 196 24.42 18.44 6.66
CA ALA A 196 24.53 18.79 8.07
C ALA A 196 23.18 19.27 8.62
N PHE A 197 22.82 18.76 9.79
CA PHE A 197 21.61 19.11 10.52
C PHE A 197 21.95 19.58 11.94
N GLU A 198 21.06 20.40 12.48
CA GLU A 198 21.11 20.91 13.84
C GLU A 198 19.76 20.64 14.50
N GLY A 199 19.80 20.00 15.68
CA GLY A 199 18.65 19.79 16.54
C GLY A 199 18.70 20.72 17.74
N ARG A 200 17.76 21.66 17.84
CA ARG A 200 17.65 22.55 19.00
C ARG A 200 16.64 21.98 19.99
N ARG A 201 17.03 21.85 21.26
CA ARG A 201 16.16 21.30 22.29
C ARG A 201 14.85 22.10 22.40
N THR A 202 13.73 21.37 22.43
CA THR A 202 12.37 21.92 22.45
C THR A 202 12.05 22.60 23.80
N SER A 203 12.49 22.01 24.90
CA SER A 203 12.47 22.61 26.24
C SER A 203 13.55 21.96 27.12
N PRO A 204 13.96 22.58 28.26
CA PRO A 204 14.92 21.95 29.17
C PRO A 204 14.47 20.60 29.74
N LEU A 205 13.15 20.34 29.75
CA LEU A 205 12.54 19.15 30.36
C LEU A 205 12.20 18.05 29.35
N GLU A 206 12.13 18.38 28.05
CA GLU A 206 11.84 17.43 26.99
C GLU A 206 13.11 17.02 26.23
N ASP A 207 13.30 15.72 26.07
CA ASP A 207 14.41 15.17 25.29
C ASP A 207 14.03 15.05 23.81
N SER A 208 13.61 16.18 23.23
CA SER A 208 13.18 16.32 21.85
C SER A 208 13.76 17.56 21.21
N TYR A 209 14.04 17.47 19.91
CA TYR A 209 14.76 18.49 19.16
C TYR A 209 13.94 18.97 17.97
N PHE A 210 13.88 20.29 17.78
CA PHE A 210 13.47 20.88 16.51
C PHE A 210 14.64 20.84 15.53
N ILE A 211 14.40 20.27 14.36
CA ILE A 211 15.45 20.01 13.39
C ILE A 211 15.53 21.14 12.37
N SER A 212 16.76 21.56 12.07
CA SER A 212 17.06 22.56 11.04
C SER A 212 18.21 22.11 10.15
N HIS A 213 18.19 22.61 8.91
CA HIS A 213 19.25 22.49 7.92
C HIS A 213 19.59 23.89 7.39
N GLN A 214 20.87 24.27 7.39
CA GLN A 214 21.33 25.60 6.95
C GLN A 214 20.57 26.76 7.64
N GLY A 215 20.30 26.63 8.94
CA GLY A 215 19.58 27.62 9.73
C GLY A 215 18.08 27.73 9.46
N LYS A 216 17.51 26.87 8.60
CA LYS A 216 16.07 26.80 8.31
C LYS A 216 15.44 25.55 8.93
N PRO A 217 14.25 25.64 9.55
CA PRO A 217 13.52 24.46 10.00
C PRO A 217 13.30 23.46 8.86
N VAL A 218 13.43 22.18 9.17
CA VAL A 218 12.92 21.11 8.30
C VAL A 218 11.46 20.92 8.66
N ASP A 219 10.55 21.20 7.74
CA ASP A 219 9.11 21.11 7.99
C ASP A 219 8.52 19.83 7.39
N VAL A 220 7.62 19.19 8.13
CA VAL A 220 6.89 17.97 7.75
C VAL A 220 5.38 18.23 7.81
N LEU A 221 4.60 17.35 7.18
CA LEU A 221 3.14 17.40 7.25
C LEU A 221 2.61 16.80 8.56
N ALA A 222 1.58 17.42 9.12
CA ALA A 222 0.76 16.91 10.20
C ALA A 222 -0.73 17.07 9.84
N LYS A 223 -1.63 16.29 10.45
CA LYS A 223 -3.08 16.45 10.25
C LYS A 223 -3.57 17.81 10.78
N HIS A 224 -3.07 18.20 11.95
CA HIS A 224 -3.39 19.47 12.59
C HIS A 224 -2.16 20.05 13.29
N VAL A 225 -2.21 21.36 13.57
CA VAL A 225 -1.11 22.05 14.26
C VAL A 225 -0.91 21.42 15.65
N GLY A 226 0.34 21.09 15.97
CA GLY A 226 0.72 20.49 17.26
C GLY A 226 0.37 19.01 17.40
N LYS A 227 -0.07 18.33 16.33
CA LYS A 227 -0.19 16.88 16.26
C LYS A 227 1.06 16.24 15.66
N ASP A 228 1.16 14.93 15.82
CA ASP A 228 2.25 14.14 15.29
C ASP A 228 2.31 14.23 13.77
N ALA A 229 3.54 14.15 13.25
CA ALA A 229 3.81 14.22 11.83
C ALA A 229 3.30 12.96 11.11
N ILE A 230 2.85 13.13 9.87
CA ILE A 230 2.28 12.10 9.02
C ILE A 230 3.38 11.19 8.48
N THR A 231 3.14 9.88 8.56
CA THR A 231 3.99 8.82 8.02
C THR A 231 3.31 8.08 6.86
N ALA A 232 3.98 7.09 6.29
CA ALA A 232 3.44 6.24 5.23
C ALA A 232 2.29 5.37 5.75
N ASP A 233 1.36 5.03 4.87
CA ASP A 233 0.28 4.09 5.09
C ASP A 233 0.61 2.71 4.50
N TYR A 234 -0.32 1.78 4.65
CA TYR A 234 -0.30 0.44 4.06
C TYR A 234 -1.10 0.47 2.75
N ASP A 235 -0.36 0.62 1.66
CA ASP A 235 -0.91 0.52 0.32
C ASP A 235 -1.35 -0.94 0.03
N LEU A 236 -2.63 -1.16 -0.24
CA LEU A 236 -3.10 -2.48 -0.67
C LEU A 236 -2.55 -2.80 -2.06
N HIS A 237 -1.99 -3.99 -2.24
CA HIS A 237 -1.64 -4.52 -3.56
C HIS A 237 -2.88 -5.07 -4.26
N MET A 238 -3.62 -5.96 -3.59
CA MET A 238 -4.86 -6.57 -4.08
C MET A 238 -5.71 -7.14 -2.94
N VAL A 239 -6.99 -7.33 -3.22
CA VAL A 239 -7.88 -8.21 -2.44
C VAL A 239 -8.53 -9.17 -3.41
N ALA A 240 -8.26 -10.47 -3.26
CA ALA A 240 -8.70 -11.51 -4.18
C ALA A 240 -9.62 -12.51 -3.44
N PRO A 241 -10.96 -12.37 -3.59
CA PRO A 241 -11.91 -13.27 -2.94
C PRO A 241 -11.93 -14.65 -3.60
N HIS A 242 -12.42 -15.65 -2.88
CA HIS A 242 -12.76 -16.93 -3.48
C HIS A 242 -13.89 -16.75 -4.53
N ILE A 243 -13.83 -17.49 -5.64
CA ILE A 243 -14.73 -17.29 -6.80
C ILE A 243 -16.21 -17.50 -6.46
N SER A 244 -16.52 -18.32 -5.46
CA SER A 244 -17.89 -18.52 -4.98
C SER A 244 -18.52 -17.27 -4.38
N ASP A 245 -17.70 -16.29 -4.00
CA ASP A 245 -18.13 -15.06 -3.34
C ASP A 245 -18.10 -13.87 -4.28
N LEU A 246 -17.78 -14.06 -5.57
CA LEU A 246 -17.82 -12.99 -6.56
C LEU A 246 -19.23 -12.47 -6.76
N GLY A 247 -19.34 -11.14 -6.84
CA GLY A 247 -20.61 -10.50 -7.14
C GLY A 247 -20.47 -9.05 -7.58
N PRO A 248 -21.58 -8.29 -7.59
CA PRO A 248 -21.59 -6.87 -7.94
C PRO A 248 -20.60 -6.02 -7.11
N GLN A 249 -20.30 -6.43 -5.87
CA GLN A 249 -19.35 -5.80 -4.96
C GLN A 249 -17.89 -5.86 -5.44
N ASP A 250 -17.59 -6.63 -6.48
CA ASP A 250 -16.26 -6.81 -7.07
C ASP A 250 -16.08 -6.00 -8.37
N ARG A 251 -17.10 -5.24 -8.79
CA ARG A 251 -17.05 -4.42 -10.02
C ARG A 251 -16.38 -3.08 -9.73
N LEU A 252 -15.28 -2.80 -10.43
CA LEU A 252 -14.63 -1.50 -10.38
C LEU A 252 -15.53 -0.41 -11.01
N PRO A 253 -15.62 0.78 -10.40
CA PRO A 253 -16.25 1.94 -11.02
C PRO A 253 -15.65 2.30 -12.39
N VAL A 254 -14.32 2.14 -12.53
CA VAL A 254 -13.56 2.30 -13.77
C VAL A 254 -12.95 0.94 -14.16
N PRO A 255 -13.63 0.13 -15.01
CA PRO A 255 -13.23 -1.27 -15.26
C PRO A 255 -11.93 -1.44 -16.04
N ASP A 256 -11.65 -0.57 -17.02
CA ASP A 256 -10.39 -0.63 -17.79
C ASP A 256 -9.19 -0.09 -17.02
N ILE A 257 -9.43 0.41 -15.79
CA ILE A 257 -8.47 0.98 -14.85
C ILE A 257 -7.83 2.28 -15.36
N ALA A 258 -7.25 2.29 -16.56
CA ALA A 258 -6.62 3.45 -17.15
C ALA A 258 -7.30 3.90 -18.45
N HIS A 259 -7.36 5.21 -18.65
CA HIS A 259 -7.92 5.83 -19.85
C HIS A 259 -7.23 5.33 -21.12
N SER A 260 -5.90 5.17 -21.08
CA SER A 260 -5.11 4.64 -22.20
C SER A 260 -5.48 3.19 -22.56
N VAL A 261 -5.81 2.35 -21.58
CA VAL A 261 -6.27 0.97 -21.80
C VAL A 261 -7.66 0.99 -22.45
N PHE A 262 -8.55 1.84 -21.93
CA PHE A 262 -9.88 2.04 -22.50
C PHE A 262 -9.83 2.53 -23.96
N THR A 263 -9.09 3.59 -24.26
CA THR A 263 -8.99 4.13 -25.62
C THR A 263 -8.35 3.13 -26.58
N THR A 264 -7.31 2.41 -26.15
CA THR A 264 -6.68 1.35 -26.95
C THR A 264 -7.68 0.25 -27.30
N ARG A 265 -8.52 -0.16 -26.34
CA ARG A 265 -9.58 -1.15 -26.58
C ARG A 265 -10.62 -0.66 -27.59
N VAL A 266 -11.05 0.60 -27.50
CA VAL A 266 -11.98 1.22 -28.46
C VAL A 266 -11.34 1.32 -29.85
N ASP A 267 -10.07 1.73 -29.92
CA ASP A 267 -9.32 1.86 -31.17
C ASP A 267 -9.10 0.51 -31.86
N HIS A 268 -8.98 -0.58 -31.09
CA HIS A 268 -8.91 -1.93 -31.66
C HIS A 268 -10.17 -2.27 -32.46
N TYR A 269 -11.36 -1.95 -31.94
CA TYR A 269 -12.62 -2.16 -32.69
C TYR A 269 -12.71 -1.28 -33.94
N ARG A 270 -12.20 -0.04 -33.87
CA ARG A 270 -12.09 0.86 -35.03
C ARG A 270 -11.23 0.25 -36.14
N GLN A 271 -10.08 -0.30 -35.77
CA GLN A 271 -9.11 -0.88 -36.72
C GLN A 271 -9.61 -2.15 -37.40
N GLN A 272 -10.54 -2.88 -36.78
CA GLN A 272 -11.16 -4.08 -37.34
C GLN A 272 -12.30 -3.78 -38.33
N GLN A 273 -12.71 -2.51 -38.50
CA GLN A 273 -13.75 -2.15 -39.46
C GLN A 273 -13.23 -2.13 -40.89
N PRO A 274 -14.07 -2.43 -41.90
CA PRO A 274 -13.70 -2.31 -43.31
C PRO A 274 -13.27 -0.88 -43.71
N ASP A 275 -13.87 0.13 -43.09
CA ASP A 275 -13.46 1.54 -43.21
C ASP A 275 -13.26 2.17 -41.81
N PRO A 276 -12.01 2.17 -41.29
CA PRO A 276 -11.71 2.75 -39.98
C PRO A 276 -11.97 4.26 -39.88
N ARG A 277 -12.01 4.99 -41.01
CA ARG A 277 -12.26 6.44 -41.01
C ARG A 277 -13.75 6.76 -40.84
N ALA A 278 -14.62 5.82 -41.20
CA ALA A 278 -16.05 5.95 -41.01
C ALA A 278 -16.52 5.49 -39.61
N PHE A 279 -15.65 4.87 -38.81
CA PHE A 279 -16.02 4.42 -37.47
C PHE A 279 -16.23 5.61 -36.53
N LEU A 280 -17.43 5.68 -35.98
CA LEU A 280 -17.79 6.61 -34.93
C LEU A 280 -17.76 5.87 -33.59
N VAL A 281 -17.11 6.47 -32.59
CA VAL A 281 -17.17 5.95 -31.22
C VAL A 281 -18.64 5.98 -30.78
N PRO A 282 -19.18 4.86 -30.23
CA PRO A 282 -20.55 4.82 -29.76
C PRO A 282 -20.85 5.97 -28.78
N GLU A 283 -22.04 6.55 -28.88
CA GLU A 283 -22.42 7.71 -28.06
C GLU A 283 -22.19 7.48 -26.57
N ALA A 284 -22.52 6.29 -26.08
CA ALA A 284 -22.36 5.88 -24.68
C ALA A 284 -20.89 5.87 -24.19
N LEU A 285 -19.91 5.86 -25.10
CA LEU A 285 -18.47 5.81 -24.80
C LEU A 285 -17.75 7.11 -25.15
N ARG A 286 -18.40 8.05 -25.85
CA ARG A 286 -17.75 9.20 -26.48
C ARG A 286 -17.10 10.15 -25.47
N ALA A 287 -17.81 10.52 -24.43
CA ALA A 287 -17.29 11.44 -23.40
C ALA A 287 -16.07 10.87 -22.66
N ASP A 288 -16.12 9.59 -22.30
CA ASP A 288 -14.99 8.87 -21.70
C ASP A 288 -13.81 8.74 -22.67
N TYR A 289 -14.07 8.59 -23.97
CA TYR A 289 -13.03 8.43 -24.98
C TYR A 289 -12.28 9.74 -25.21
N GLU A 290 -13.00 10.85 -25.24
CA GLU A 290 -12.46 12.18 -25.52
C GLU A 290 -11.81 12.85 -24.30
N SER A 291 -12.19 12.46 -23.06
CA SER A 291 -11.70 13.10 -21.83
C SER A 291 -11.31 12.09 -20.75
N ALA A 292 -10.03 12.10 -20.38
CA ALA A 292 -9.52 11.34 -19.25
C ALA A 292 -10.16 11.77 -17.91
N GLU A 293 -10.44 13.07 -17.74
CA GLU A 293 -11.12 13.59 -16.55
C GLU A 293 -12.54 13.01 -16.42
N HIS A 294 -13.30 13.00 -17.52
CA HIS A 294 -14.64 12.40 -17.55
C HIS A 294 -14.58 10.88 -17.30
N PHE A 295 -13.54 10.20 -17.81
CA PHE A 295 -13.33 8.77 -17.57
C PHE A 295 -13.11 8.46 -16.09
N TYR A 296 -12.25 9.23 -15.40
CA TYR A 296 -11.91 9.02 -13.99
C TYR A 296 -12.91 9.62 -12.99
N GLN A 297 -13.86 10.45 -13.41
CA GLN A 297 -14.88 11.04 -12.51
C GLN A 297 -15.75 10.01 -11.77
N LYS A 298 -15.72 8.75 -12.22
CA LYS A 298 -16.45 7.62 -11.61
C LYS A 298 -15.75 7.07 -10.37
N GLU A 299 -14.47 7.41 -10.17
CA GLU A 299 -13.75 7.03 -8.98
C GLU A 299 -14.33 7.69 -7.73
N ASN A 300 -14.10 7.06 -6.58
CA ASN A 300 -14.41 7.71 -5.31
C ASN A 300 -13.35 8.79 -5.04
N PRO A 301 -13.73 10.04 -4.72
CA PRO A 301 -12.78 11.13 -4.52
C PRO A 301 -11.83 10.92 -3.33
N ASP A 302 -12.19 10.08 -2.36
CA ASP A 302 -11.42 9.82 -1.13
C ASP A 302 -10.74 8.44 -1.13
N LEU A 303 -11.16 7.53 -2.01
CA LEU A 303 -10.66 6.13 -2.05
C LEU A 303 -10.06 5.74 -3.41
N GLY A 304 -10.20 6.55 -4.44
CA GLY A 304 -9.87 6.19 -5.83
C GLY A 304 -10.84 5.17 -6.42
N ASN A 305 -10.35 4.36 -7.36
CA ASN A 305 -11.11 3.29 -8.03
C ASN A 305 -11.32 2.07 -7.11
N ALA A 306 -12.06 2.23 -6.02
CA ALA A 306 -12.36 1.19 -5.04
C ALA A 306 -13.67 0.46 -5.37
N THR A 307 -13.66 -0.87 -5.30
CA THR A 307 -14.91 -1.64 -5.31
C THR A 307 -15.60 -1.56 -3.95
N PRO A 308 -16.91 -1.85 -3.86
CA PRO A 308 -17.58 -1.99 -2.56
C PRO A 308 -16.91 -3.01 -1.63
N ARG A 309 -16.34 -4.11 -2.14
CA ARG A 309 -15.55 -5.05 -1.31
C ARG A 309 -14.31 -4.39 -0.74
N ILE A 310 -13.54 -3.65 -1.56
CA ILE A 310 -12.33 -2.96 -1.12
C ILE A 310 -12.66 -1.96 -0.01
N GLU A 311 -13.70 -1.14 -0.18
CA GLU A 311 -14.13 -0.19 0.84
C GLU A 311 -14.43 -0.88 2.18
N GLN A 312 -15.17 -2.00 2.14
CA GLN A 312 -15.50 -2.76 3.36
C GLN A 312 -14.28 -3.48 3.96
N MET A 313 -13.35 -3.93 3.12
CA MET A 313 -12.09 -4.51 3.57
C MET A 313 -11.20 -3.48 4.27
N ILE A 314 -11.11 -2.25 3.75
CA ILE A 314 -10.38 -1.14 4.38
C ILE A 314 -10.93 -0.88 5.79
N ARG A 315 -12.27 -0.82 5.93
CA ARG A 315 -12.93 -0.64 7.23
C ARG A 315 -12.58 -1.77 8.19
N LEU A 316 -12.76 -3.02 7.75
CA LEU A 316 -12.47 -4.21 8.58
C LEU A 316 -11.01 -4.28 8.98
N ILE A 317 -10.06 -4.02 8.07
CA ILE A 317 -8.63 -4.03 8.38
C ILE A 317 -8.33 -2.99 9.44
N ASN A 318 -8.74 -1.73 9.26
CA ASN A 318 -8.46 -0.68 10.24
C ASN A 318 -9.07 -0.98 11.61
N ASP A 319 -10.31 -1.49 11.67
CA ASP A 319 -10.94 -1.90 12.93
C ASP A 319 -10.19 -3.03 13.66
N ARG A 320 -9.45 -3.87 12.93
CA ARG A 320 -8.67 -4.98 13.49
C ARG A 320 -7.25 -4.60 13.88
N LEU A 321 -6.70 -3.57 13.24
CA LEU A 321 -5.32 -3.14 13.45
C LEU A 321 -5.22 -2.01 14.46
N VAL A 322 -6.15 -1.07 14.41
CA VAL A 322 -6.10 0.15 15.19
C VAL A 322 -7.10 0.04 16.34
N THR A 323 -6.60 0.06 17.57
CA THR A 323 -7.47 -0.02 18.75
C THR A 323 -7.85 1.40 19.21
N PRO A 324 -9.14 1.67 19.54
CA PRO A 324 -9.53 2.92 20.16
C PRO A 324 -8.69 3.19 21.44
N PRO A 325 -8.31 4.46 21.70
CA PRO A 325 -8.86 5.67 21.10
C PRO A 325 -8.12 6.16 19.84
N SER A 326 -7.13 5.40 19.32
CA SER A 326 -6.45 5.81 18.09
C SER A 326 -7.40 5.70 16.90
N GLU A 327 -7.65 6.83 16.23
CA GLU A 327 -8.39 6.89 14.96
C GLU A 327 -7.44 6.84 13.76
N GLU A 328 -6.15 6.57 14.00
CA GLU A 328 -5.11 6.61 12.97
C GLU A 328 -5.14 5.35 12.11
N ARG A 329 -6.07 5.36 11.15
CA ARG A 329 -6.14 4.36 10.08
C ARG A 329 -4.78 4.19 9.43
N VAL A 330 -4.49 2.97 9.01
CA VAL A 330 -3.26 2.58 8.32
C VAL A 330 -3.52 2.15 6.87
N VAL A 331 -4.77 1.87 6.47
CA VAL A 331 -5.13 1.68 5.06
C VAL A 331 -6.17 2.73 4.69
N HIS A 332 -5.98 3.47 3.59
CA HIS A 332 -6.88 4.58 3.25
C HIS A 332 -7.60 4.47 1.93
N HIS A 333 -7.08 3.74 0.94
CA HIS A 333 -7.60 3.81 -0.42
C HIS A 333 -7.60 2.47 -1.15
N ASN A 334 -8.00 2.51 -2.43
CA ASN A 334 -8.08 1.36 -3.31
C ASN A 334 -6.76 0.58 -3.38
N ALA A 335 -6.89 -0.68 -3.80
CA ALA A 335 -5.74 -1.52 -4.09
C ALA A 335 -5.08 -1.14 -5.43
N ASP A 336 -3.77 -1.34 -5.53
CA ASP A 336 -2.98 -1.14 -6.74
C ASP A 336 -3.53 -1.94 -7.93
N SER A 337 -4.16 -3.09 -7.68
CA SER A 337 -4.88 -3.89 -8.68
C SER A 337 -5.97 -3.13 -9.45
N GLY A 338 -6.45 -2.00 -8.94
CA GLY A 338 -7.44 -1.12 -9.58
C GLY A 338 -6.93 0.29 -9.89
N SER A 339 -5.65 0.60 -9.68
CA SER A 339 -5.11 1.96 -9.75
C SER A 339 -4.43 2.29 -11.09
N TYR A 340 -4.80 3.40 -11.73
CA TYR A 340 -4.17 3.83 -12.99
C TYR A 340 -2.79 4.49 -12.78
N VAL A 341 -2.47 4.90 -11.56
CA VAL A 341 -1.18 5.50 -11.18
C VAL A 341 -0.20 4.49 -10.57
N THR A 342 -0.39 3.20 -10.87
CA THR A 342 0.50 2.12 -10.41
C THR A 342 1.96 2.41 -10.77
N ASP A 343 2.85 2.18 -9.81
CA ASP A 343 4.29 2.08 -10.03
C ASP A 343 4.70 0.64 -9.76
N VAL A 344 4.83 -0.11 -10.85
CA VAL A 344 5.14 -1.55 -10.84
C VAL A 344 6.45 -1.83 -10.09
N SER A 345 7.43 -0.93 -10.19
CA SER A 345 8.71 -1.10 -9.51
C SER A 345 8.60 -1.00 -7.99
N ALA A 346 7.51 -0.42 -7.49
CA ALA A 346 7.20 -0.29 -6.07
C ALA A 346 6.15 -1.32 -5.60
N ASN A 347 5.89 -2.38 -6.37
CA ASN A 347 5.02 -3.48 -5.93
C ASN A 347 5.79 -4.58 -5.19
N TYR A 348 7.12 -4.56 -5.19
CA TYR A 348 7.94 -5.61 -4.58
C TYR A 348 9.02 -5.07 -3.64
N PRO A 349 9.33 -5.79 -2.54
CA PRO A 349 8.65 -6.99 -2.05
C PRO A 349 7.26 -6.69 -1.44
N ALA A 350 6.23 -7.47 -1.79
CA ALA A 350 4.89 -7.34 -1.21
C ALA A 350 4.63 -8.43 -0.17
N THR A 351 3.90 -8.10 0.89
CA THR A 351 3.47 -9.07 1.92
C THR A 351 2.05 -9.53 1.64
N PHE A 352 1.85 -10.84 1.58
CA PHE A 352 0.57 -11.48 1.32
C PHE A 352 0.08 -12.24 2.53
N PHE A 353 -1.22 -12.11 2.78
CA PHE A 353 -1.98 -12.83 3.78
C PHE A 353 -2.95 -13.75 3.05
N LEU A 354 -2.71 -15.05 3.14
CA LEU A 354 -3.52 -16.06 2.48
C LEU A 354 -4.51 -16.65 3.52
N PRO A 355 -5.76 -16.94 3.12
CA PRO A 355 -6.74 -17.57 4.00
C PRO A 355 -6.33 -19.00 4.40
N THR A 356 -5.51 -19.65 3.57
CA THR A 356 -4.86 -20.94 3.81
C THR A 356 -3.59 -21.00 2.96
N LYS A 357 -2.64 -21.87 3.30
CA LYS A 357 -1.47 -22.15 2.48
C LYS A 357 -1.82 -22.48 1.02
N LEU A 358 -1.13 -21.85 0.07
CA LEU A 358 -1.32 -22.05 -1.37
C LEU A 358 0.00 -22.51 -2.01
N GLY A 359 0.08 -23.79 -2.38
CA GLY A 359 1.30 -24.36 -2.96
C GLY A 359 2.48 -24.22 -1.99
N ARG A 360 3.56 -23.55 -2.42
CA ARG A 360 4.72 -23.25 -1.56
C ARG A 360 4.55 -22.03 -0.65
N PHE A 361 3.49 -21.24 -0.85
CA PHE A 361 3.28 -19.98 -0.14
C PHE A 361 2.48 -20.22 1.14
N ASP A 362 3.10 -19.96 2.28
CA ASP A 362 2.44 -20.03 3.58
C ASP A 362 1.43 -18.87 3.77
N GLU A 363 0.61 -18.97 4.81
CA GLU A 363 -0.49 -18.04 5.12
C GLU A 363 -0.04 -16.58 5.32
N ILE A 364 1.23 -16.37 5.67
CA ILE A 364 1.90 -15.08 5.64
C ILE A 364 3.17 -15.28 4.81
N CYS A 365 3.26 -14.63 3.66
CA CYS A 365 4.40 -14.79 2.76
C CYS A 365 4.82 -13.45 2.15
N ILE A 366 6.09 -13.38 1.76
CA ILE A 366 6.66 -12.22 1.06
C ILE A 366 6.92 -12.64 -0.38
N ILE A 367 6.44 -11.83 -1.31
CA ILE A 367 6.61 -11.99 -2.75
C ILE A 367 7.64 -10.97 -3.21
N ASN A 368 8.81 -11.44 -3.60
CA ASN A 368 9.99 -10.60 -3.81
C ASN A 368 10.09 -10.01 -5.21
N ASP A 369 9.42 -10.63 -6.19
CA ASP A 369 9.45 -10.20 -7.58
C ASP A 369 8.22 -10.67 -8.36
N SER A 370 8.17 -10.25 -9.63
CA SER A 370 7.10 -10.55 -10.57
C SER A 370 6.98 -12.03 -10.94
N LYS A 371 8.06 -12.83 -10.82
CA LYS A 371 8.01 -14.28 -11.06
C LYS A 371 7.33 -15.00 -9.92
N GLU A 372 7.67 -14.65 -8.67
CA GLU A 372 6.99 -15.15 -7.49
C GLU A 372 5.51 -14.74 -7.49
N MET A 373 5.21 -13.51 -7.91
CA MET A 373 3.83 -13.04 -8.08
C MET A 373 3.07 -13.86 -9.12
N ALA A 374 3.65 -14.11 -10.29
CA ALA A 374 3.04 -14.94 -11.32
C ALA A 374 2.75 -16.36 -10.82
N GLU A 375 3.65 -16.94 -10.04
CA GLU A 375 3.47 -18.26 -9.41
C GLU A 375 2.34 -18.25 -8.37
N LEU A 376 2.30 -17.25 -7.48
CA LEU A 376 1.24 -17.09 -6.50
C LEU A 376 -0.12 -16.93 -7.19
N ILE A 377 -0.21 -16.09 -8.21
CA ILE A 377 -1.44 -15.82 -8.95
C ILE A 377 -1.94 -17.09 -9.65
N ARG A 378 -1.05 -17.86 -10.29
CA ARG A 378 -1.43 -19.13 -10.91
C ARG A 378 -1.98 -20.10 -9.87
N THR A 379 -1.27 -20.25 -8.75
CA THR A 379 -1.67 -21.13 -7.65
C THR A 379 -3.02 -20.70 -7.07
N ALA A 380 -3.20 -19.42 -6.76
CA ALA A 380 -4.45 -18.86 -6.25
C ALA A 380 -5.62 -19.09 -7.23
N LYS A 381 -5.38 -18.83 -8.52
CA LYS A 381 -6.37 -19.08 -9.58
C LYS A 381 -6.75 -20.56 -9.63
N ASP A 382 -5.79 -21.48 -9.58
CA ASP A 382 -6.05 -22.92 -9.59
C ASP A 382 -6.75 -23.41 -8.31
N SER A 383 -6.51 -22.73 -7.18
CA SER A 383 -7.20 -22.96 -5.89
C SER A 383 -8.55 -22.23 -5.77
N GLY A 384 -9.09 -21.69 -6.86
CA GLY A 384 -10.45 -21.15 -6.88
C GLY A 384 -10.58 -19.66 -6.53
N TYR A 385 -9.49 -18.92 -6.35
CA TYR A 385 -9.54 -17.48 -6.10
C TYR A 385 -9.69 -16.68 -7.39
N HIS A 386 -10.43 -15.57 -7.30
CA HIS A 386 -10.47 -14.56 -8.34
C HIS A 386 -9.45 -13.47 -8.03
N VAL A 387 -8.37 -13.46 -8.80
CA VAL A 387 -7.30 -12.48 -8.64
C VAL A 387 -7.56 -11.29 -9.58
N PRO A 388 -7.83 -10.09 -9.06
CA PRO A 388 -7.90 -8.89 -9.88
C PRO A 388 -6.49 -8.53 -10.39
N LEU A 389 -6.38 -8.28 -11.69
CA LEU A 389 -5.12 -7.93 -12.35
C LEU A 389 -5.22 -6.53 -12.92
N ASN A 390 -4.25 -5.69 -12.60
CA ASN A 390 -4.12 -4.38 -13.23
C ASN A 390 -3.49 -4.57 -14.62
N PRO A 391 -4.11 -4.09 -15.71
CA PRO A 391 -3.58 -4.21 -17.08
C PRO A 391 -2.24 -3.48 -17.28
N LEU A 392 -1.84 -2.61 -16.35
CA LEU A 392 -0.57 -1.88 -16.37
C LEU A 392 0.57 -2.62 -15.65
N TRP A 393 0.30 -3.76 -15.01
CA TRP A 393 1.35 -4.62 -14.43
C TRP A 393 2.14 -5.36 -15.53
N GLU A 394 3.19 -6.06 -15.12
CA GLU A 394 4.08 -6.79 -16.01
C GLU A 394 3.30 -7.84 -16.84
N SER A 395 3.69 -7.99 -18.10
CA SER A 395 3.06 -8.94 -19.03
C SER A 395 3.03 -10.37 -18.48
N GLU A 396 4.08 -10.78 -17.76
CA GLU A 396 4.18 -12.12 -17.16
C GLU A 396 3.22 -12.35 -16.00
N VAL A 397 2.78 -11.28 -15.33
CA VAL A 397 1.78 -11.31 -14.25
C VAL A 397 0.37 -11.29 -14.84
N VAL A 398 0.10 -10.38 -15.78
CA VAL A 398 -1.25 -10.18 -16.32
C VAL A 398 -1.70 -11.28 -17.29
N SER A 399 -0.76 -12.01 -17.90
CA SER A 399 -1.07 -13.09 -18.85
C SER A 399 -1.42 -14.43 -18.20
N ILE A 400 -1.29 -14.55 -16.87
CA ILE A 400 -1.51 -15.81 -16.16
C ILE A 400 -2.96 -16.28 -16.28
N LYS A 401 -3.13 -17.51 -16.76
CA LYS A 401 -4.41 -18.22 -16.86
C LYS A 401 -4.46 -19.36 -15.86
N ARG A 402 -5.68 -19.78 -15.50
CA ARG A 402 -5.90 -21.05 -14.76
C ARG A 402 -5.38 -22.21 -15.60
N THR A 403 -4.70 -23.17 -14.98
CA THR A 403 -4.17 -24.36 -15.64
C THR A 403 -5.28 -25.14 -16.35
N GLY A 404 -6.44 -25.28 -15.69
CA GLY A 404 -7.61 -25.92 -16.30
C GLY A 404 -8.14 -25.23 -17.56
N PHE A 405 -8.00 -23.90 -17.66
CA PHE A 405 -8.36 -23.15 -18.87
C PHE A 405 -7.35 -23.43 -19.99
N THR A 406 -6.06 -23.38 -19.70
CA THR A 406 -5.00 -23.71 -20.67
C THR A 406 -5.17 -25.12 -21.22
N HIS A 407 -5.37 -26.12 -20.37
CA HIS A 407 -5.65 -27.50 -20.81
C HIS A 407 -6.93 -27.62 -21.64
N ALA A 408 -7.96 -26.83 -21.35
CA ALA A 408 -9.17 -26.80 -22.18
C ALA A 408 -8.90 -26.20 -23.56
N GLN A 409 -8.13 -25.10 -23.65
CA GLN A 409 -7.74 -24.51 -24.92
C GLN A 409 -6.89 -25.48 -25.77
N GLU A 410 -5.91 -26.14 -25.16
CA GLU A 410 -5.06 -27.12 -25.83
C GLU A 410 -5.86 -28.30 -26.38
N ARG A 411 -6.80 -28.85 -25.59
CA ARG A 411 -7.70 -29.92 -26.05
C ARG A 411 -8.53 -29.49 -27.25
N LEU A 412 -9.05 -28.26 -27.26
CA LEU A 412 -9.83 -27.72 -28.37
C LEU A 412 -8.98 -27.42 -29.62
N ALA A 413 -7.71 -27.04 -29.45
CA ALA A 413 -6.79 -26.81 -30.57
C ALA A 413 -6.26 -28.11 -31.18
N SER A 414 -6.25 -29.20 -30.41
CA SER A 414 -5.87 -30.54 -30.86
C SER A 414 -7.01 -31.37 -31.46
N ALA A 415 -8.25 -30.88 -31.36
CA ALA A 415 -9.46 -31.49 -31.92
C ALA A 415 -9.81 -30.84 -33.26
#